data_AF-A0A950Q8I4-F1
#
_entry.id   AF-A0A950Q8I4-F1
#
_cell.length_a   1.000
_cell.length_b   1.000
_cell.length_c   1.000
_cell.angle_alpha   90.00
_cell.angle_beta   90.00
_cell.angle_gamma   90.00
#
_symmetry.space_group_name_H-M   'P 1'
#
loop_
_entity.id
_entity.type
_entity.pdbx_description
1 polymer ?
#
loop_
_entity_poly.entity_id
_entity_poly.type
_entity_poly.pdbx_seq_one_letter_code
_entity_poly.pdbx_strand_id
1 'polypeptide(L)'
;CASVNGCGTVFSITPTGTENVLYSFLGQPDGEEPEAPLLYYNGALYGTTHFGGSANYGIVFRSPLSGGETILHVFTQEPDGLGPASGLIAVGNTLYGTTSNGGGPACPPYGCGTVYAITP
;
A
#
# COMPACT_ATOMS: atom_id res chain seq x y z
N CYS A 1 13.34 8.23 6.54
CA CYS A 1 14.22 7.23 5.90
C CYS A 1 15.54 7.84 5.44
N ALA A 2 16.68 7.30 5.91
CA ALA A 2 17.99 7.61 5.32
C ALA A 2 18.29 6.55 4.25
N SER A 3 18.95 6.96 3.17
CA SER A 3 19.13 6.26 1.89
C SER A 3 19.91 4.94 1.92
N VAL A 4 19.95 4.20 3.03
CA VAL A 4 20.74 2.97 3.16
C VAL A 4 20.12 1.85 4.00
N ASN A 5 19.00 2.03 4.72
CA ASN A 5 18.36 0.94 5.48
C ASN A 5 16.82 1.04 5.52
N GLY A 6 16.19 0.43 4.51
CA GLY A 6 14.86 -0.20 4.46
C GLY A 6 13.59 0.64 4.64
N CYS A 7 12.91 1.00 3.55
CA CYS A 7 11.52 1.53 3.57
C CYS A 7 10.45 0.42 3.38
N GLY A 8 10.83 -0.84 3.64
CA GLY A 8 10.02 -2.05 3.45
C GLY A 8 10.41 -2.88 2.23
N THR A 9 10.05 -4.17 2.24
CA THR A 9 10.23 -5.07 1.08
C THR A 9 9.01 -5.96 0.89
N VAL A 10 8.76 -6.34 -0.36
CA VAL A 10 7.96 -7.52 -0.70
C VAL A 10 8.94 -8.64 -0.99
N PHE A 11 8.83 -9.78 -0.32
CA PHE A 11 9.70 -10.92 -0.54
C PHE A 11 8.91 -12.23 -0.55
N SER A 12 9.53 -13.25 -1.12
CA SER A 12 9.12 -14.64 -0.98
C SER A 12 10.19 -15.40 -0.22
N ILE A 13 9.79 -16.45 0.50
CA ILE A 13 10.72 -17.32 1.22
C ILE A 13 10.31 -18.77 1.02
N THR A 14 11.27 -19.63 0.72
CA THR A 14 11.02 -21.08 0.62
C THR A 14 10.85 -21.68 2.02
N PRO A 15 10.24 -22.88 2.15
CA PRO A 15 10.19 -23.57 3.44
C PRO A 15 11.58 -23.89 4.03
N THR A 16 12.62 -23.89 3.20
CA THR A 16 14.02 -24.07 3.63
C THR A 16 14.72 -22.75 3.98
N GLY A 17 14.01 -21.61 3.93
CA GLY A 17 14.53 -20.31 4.34
C GLY A 17 15.26 -19.52 3.25
N THR A 18 15.15 -19.89 1.98
CA THR A 18 15.75 -19.12 0.88
C THR A 18 14.87 -17.93 0.56
N GLU A 19 15.34 -16.72 0.89
CA GLU A 19 14.66 -15.46 0.59
C GLU A 19 14.90 -15.01 -0.86
N ASN A 20 13.86 -14.46 -1.47
CA ASN A 20 13.92 -13.76 -2.75
C ASN A 20 13.09 -12.47 -2.65
N VAL A 21 13.79 -11.33 -2.68
CA VAL A 21 13.18 -9.99 -2.66
C VAL A 21 12.53 -9.71 -4.00
N LEU A 22 11.22 -9.51 -3.98
CA LEU A 22 10.40 -9.18 -5.14
C LEU A 22 10.41 -7.67 -5.43
N TYR A 23 10.42 -6.86 -4.37
CA TYR A 23 10.51 -5.41 -4.46
C TYR A 23 11.08 -4.80 -3.18
N SER A 24 11.86 -3.73 -3.33
CA SER A 24 12.35 -2.90 -2.22
C SER A 24 11.79 -1.49 -2.38
N PHE A 25 11.00 -1.06 -1.41
CA PHE A 25 10.43 0.27 -1.38
C PHE A 25 11.53 1.32 -1.17
N LEU A 26 11.45 2.43 -1.90
CA LEU A 26 12.45 3.49 -1.94
C LEU A 26 12.07 4.70 -1.07
N GLY A 27 10.84 4.75 -0.54
CA GLY A 27 10.27 5.96 0.06
C GLY A 27 9.90 7.02 -0.98
N GLN A 28 9.41 8.17 -0.54
CA GLN A 28 8.81 9.18 -1.43
C GLN A 28 9.64 9.45 -2.72
N PRO A 29 9.03 9.37 -3.92
CA PRO A 29 7.59 9.23 -4.20
C PRO A 29 7.05 7.79 -4.30
N ASP A 30 7.88 6.79 -4.03
CA ASP A 30 7.48 5.38 -3.91
C ASP A 30 6.74 5.11 -2.59
N GLY A 31 6.30 3.88 -2.33
CA GLY A 31 5.74 3.46 -1.03
C GLY A 31 6.77 3.45 0.11
N GLU A 32 6.26 3.49 1.34
CA GLU A 32 7.04 3.44 2.59
C GLU A 32 6.20 2.80 3.70
N GLU A 33 6.82 1.89 4.48
CA GLU A 33 6.17 1.17 5.57
C GLU A 33 4.95 0.31 5.09
N PRO A 34 5.19 -0.77 4.32
CA PRO A 34 4.17 -1.73 3.91
C PRO A 34 3.78 -2.65 5.09
N GLU A 35 3.02 -2.12 6.06
CA GLU A 35 2.64 -2.86 7.28
C GLU A 35 1.41 -3.75 7.12
N ALA A 36 0.57 -3.49 6.11
CA ALA A 36 -0.69 -4.21 5.91
C ALA A 36 -0.47 -5.61 5.29
N PRO A 37 -1.32 -6.61 5.61
CA PRO A 37 -1.28 -7.91 4.94
C PRO A 37 -1.45 -7.81 3.43
N LEU A 38 -0.69 -8.61 2.69
CA LEU A 38 -0.85 -8.77 1.25
C LEU A 38 -2.12 -9.55 0.90
N LEU A 39 -2.80 -9.11 -0.16
CA LEU A 39 -3.88 -9.85 -0.82
C LEU A 39 -3.33 -10.50 -2.09
N TYR A 40 -3.48 -11.82 -2.22
CA TYR A 40 -3.26 -12.50 -3.50
C TYR A 40 -4.59 -12.56 -4.27
N TYR A 41 -4.61 -11.97 -5.47
CA TYR A 41 -5.80 -11.90 -6.31
C TYR A 41 -5.39 -11.92 -7.80
N ASN A 42 -6.10 -12.66 -8.65
CA ASN A 42 -5.85 -12.74 -10.10
C ASN A 42 -4.36 -12.85 -10.51
N GLY A 43 -3.57 -13.65 -9.78
CA GLY A 43 -2.16 -13.91 -10.13
C GLY A 43 -1.15 -12.85 -9.68
N ALA A 44 -1.55 -11.88 -8.86
CA ALA A 44 -0.65 -10.86 -8.32
C ALA A 44 -0.89 -10.62 -6.82
N LEU A 45 0.12 -10.04 -6.17
CA LEU A 45 0.05 -9.54 -4.81
C LEU A 45 -0.41 -8.08 -4.85
N TYR A 46 -1.30 -7.70 -3.96
CA TYR A 46 -1.75 -6.34 -3.75
C TYR A 46 -1.54 -5.97 -2.29
N GLY A 47 -1.19 -4.73 -2.04
CA GLY A 47 -0.99 -4.24 -0.69
C GLY A 47 -1.07 -2.72 -0.63
N THR A 48 -0.83 -2.21 0.57
CA THR A 48 -0.80 -0.78 0.85
C THR A 48 0.45 -0.43 1.62
N THR A 49 0.87 0.82 1.53
CA THR A 49 1.94 1.37 2.35
C THR A 49 1.39 2.51 3.20
N HIS A 50 1.81 2.59 4.46
CA HIS A 50 1.29 3.60 5.38
C HIS A 50 1.75 5.02 4.98
N PHE A 51 2.98 5.14 4.49
CA PHE A 51 3.58 6.37 3.98
C PHE A 51 4.06 6.20 2.54
N GLY A 52 4.70 7.24 2.01
CA GLY A 52 5.13 7.30 0.63
C GLY A 52 4.06 7.85 -0.31
N GLY A 53 4.28 7.69 -1.61
CA GLY A 53 3.54 8.43 -2.63
C GLY A 53 3.94 9.91 -2.66
N SER A 54 3.49 10.65 -3.67
CA SER A 54 3.89 12.05 -3.88
C SER A 54 3.50 13.00 -2.73
N ALA A 55 2.47 12.65 -1.94
CA ALA A 55 1.98 13.41 -0.81
C ALA A 55 2.38 12.83 0.56
N ASN A 56 3.15 11.73 0.59
CA ASN A 56 3.52 11.00 1.80
C ASN A 56 2.34 10.46 2.64
N TYR A 57 1.24 10.12 1.99
CA TYR A 57 0.02 9.59 2.65
C TYR A 57 -0.28 8.14 2.33
N GLY A 58 0.65 7.46 1.67
CA GLY A 58 0.54 6.04 1.34
C GLY A 58 0.13 5.78 -0.10
N ILE A 59 0.29 4.53 -0.52
CA ILE A 59 -0.10 4.05 -1.84
C ILE A 59 -0.87 2.73 -1.74
N VAL A 60 -1.61 2.41 -2.80
CA VAL A 60 -2.02 1.03 -3.11
C VAL A 60 -1.13 0.53 -4.23
N PHE A 61 -0.52 -0.63 -4.04
CA PHE A 61 0.40 -1.22 -5.03
C PHE A 61 -0.01 -2.62 -5.45
N ARG A 62 0.49 -3.01 -6.62
CA ARG A 62 0.45 -4.37 -7.18
C ARG A 62 1.86 -4.86 -7.42
N SER A 63 2.15 -6.11 -7.07
CA SER A 63 3.41 -6.78 -7.36
C SER A 63 3.15 -8.15 -8.03
N PRO A 64 3.68 -8.38 -9.26
CA PRO A 64 3.73 -9.72 -9.82
C PRO A 64 4.55 -10.67 -8.95
N LEU A 65 4.25 -11.97 -8.97
CA LEU A 65 5.08 -12.97 -8.27
C LEU A 65 6.52 -13.07 -8.82
N SER A 66 6.77 -12.56 -10.03
CA SER A 66 8.10 -12.44 -10.63
C SER A 66 8.90 -11.23 -10.12
N GLY A 67 8.30 -10.36 -9.30
CA GLY A 67 8.90 -9.13 -8.81
C GLY A 67 8.48 -7.87 -9.54
N GLY A 68 8.87 -6.74 -8.95
CA GLY A 68 8.48 -5.39 -9.36
C GLY A 68 7.26 -4.84 -8.62
N GLU A 69 6.95 -3.59 -8.89
CA GLU A 69 5.85 -2.86 -8.29
C GLU A 69 5.12 -2.04 -9.36
N THR A 70 3.82 -1.86 -9.15
CA THR A 70 2.97 -0.95 -9.89
C THR A 70 2.10 -0.22 -8.88
N ILE A 71 2.30 1.09 -8.79
CA ILE A 71 1.43 1.96 -7.99
C ILE A 71 0.07 2.06 -8.70
N LEU A 72 -0.99 1.62 -8.02
CA LEU A 72 -2.37 1.68 -8.50
C LEU A 72 -3.08 2.95 -8.04
N HIS A 73 -2.74 3.44 -6.86
CA HIS A 73 -3.31 4.67 -6.30
C HIS A 73 -2.29 5.35 -5.39
N VAL A 74 -2.27 6.68 -5.42
CA VAL A 74 -1.50 7.51 -4.50
C VAL A 74 -2.49 8.30 -3.67
N PHE A 75 -2.47 8.08 -2.36
CA PHE A 75 -3.38 8.76 -1.46
C PHE A 75 -3.06 10.24 -1.34
N THR A 76 -4.12 11.05 -1.33
CA THR A 76 -4.07 12.50 -1.08
C THR A 76 -4.97 12.85 0.11
N GLN A 77 -4.74 13.98 0.78
CA GLN A 77 -5.43 14.27 2.04
C GLN A 77 -6.95 14.45 1.90
N GLU A 78 -7.40 15.32 1.00
CA GLU A 78 -8.82 15.65 0.81
C GLU A 78 -9.13 15.72 -0.69
N PRO A 79 -10.22 15.10 -1.17
CA PRO A 79 -11.24 14.34 -0.43
C PRO A 79 -10.92 12.85 -0.21
N ASP A 80 -9.66 12.46 -0.43
CA ASP A 80 -9.21 11.08 -0.41
C ASP A 80 -8.83 10.64 1.03
N GLY A 81 -8.18 9.49 1.19
CA GLY A 81 -7.75 8.97 2.48
C GLY A 81 -6.27 9.22 2.80
N LEU A 82 -5.85 8.96 4.04
CA LEU A 82 -4.45 9.00 4.47
C LEU A 82 -4.11 7.77 5.32
N GLY A 83 -2.92 7.22 5.11
CA GLY A 83 -2.39 6.13 5.93
C GLY A 83 -3.21 4.84 5.79
N PRO A 84 -3.25 4.23 4.59
CA PRO A 84 -3.90 2.93 4.42
C PRO A 84 -3.15 1.85 5.22
N ALA A 85 -3.69 1.47 6.37
CA ALA A 85 -3.07 0.52 7.29
C ALA A 85 -3.77 -0.86 7.31
N SER A 86 -4.90 -1.01 6.59
CA SER A 86 -5.67 -2.26 6.55
C SER A 86 -5.36 -3.09 5.32
N GLY A 87 -5.41 -4.43 5.44
CA GLY A 87 -5.40 -5.32 4.29
C GLY A 87 -6.57 -5.06 3.33
N LEU A 88 -6.37 -5.42 2.06
CA LEU A 88 -7.37 -5.29 1.01
C LEU A 88 -8.29 -6.53 0.97
N ILE A 89 -9.53 -6.34 0.53
CA ILE A 89 -10.42 -7.43 0.12
C ILE A 89 -10.80 -7.28 -1.35
N ALA A 90 -10.98 -8.41 -2.05
CA ALA A 90 -11.49 -8.42 -3.42
C ALA A 90 -12.96 -8.85 -3.44
N VAL A 91 -13.81 -8.06 -4.09
CA VAL A 91 -15.21 -8.39 -4.38
C VAL A 91 -15.46 -8.17 -5.87
N GLY A 92 -15.71 -9.25 -6.61
CA GLY A 92 -15.74 -9.17 -8.08
C GLY A 92 -14.37 -8.76 -8.63
N ASN A 93 -14.33 -7.73 -9.46
CA ASN A 93 -13.09 -7.13 -9.99
C ASN A 93 -12.74 -5.80 -9.30
N THR A 94 -13.11 -5.65 -8.03
CA THR A 94 -12.87 -4.42 -7.26
C THR A 94 -12.19 -4.76 -5.95
N LEU A 95 -11.12 -4.04 -5.64
CA LEU A 95 -10.40 -4.08 -4.38
C LEU A 95 -10.97 -3.01 -3.46
N TYR A 96 -11.24 -3.38 -2.22
CA TYR A 96 -11.71 -2.48 -1.17
C TYR A 96 -10.70 -2.43 -0.04
N GLY A 97 -10.52 -1.25 0.53
CA GLY A 97 -9.65 -1.03 1.68
C GLY A 97 -10.12 0.17 2.49
N THR A 98 -9.38 0.46 3.56
CA THR A 98 -9.67 1.61 4.42
C THR A 98 -8.42 2.45 4.67
N THR A 99 -8.63 3.73 4.92
CA THR A 99 -7.59 4.64 5.42
C THR A 99 -7.92 5.04 6.85
N SER A 100 -6.90 5.26 7.69
CA SER A 100 -7.10 5.64 9.09
C SER A 100 -7.57 7.08 9.24
N ASN A 101 -7.14 7.97 8.34
CA ASN A 101 -7.56 9.37 8.29
C ASN A 101 -8.03 9.76 6.87
N GLY A 102 -8.51 10.99 6.72
CA GLY A 102 -9.02 11.58 5.49
C GLY A 102 -10.55 11.50 5.36
N GLY A 103 -11.04 11.78 4.16
CA GLY A 103 -12.45 11.62 3.79
C GLY A 103 -13.37 12.77 4.18
N GLY A 104 -12.84 13.88 4.70
CA GLY A 104 -13.63 15.07 4.97
C GLY A 104 -13.15 15.88 6.18
N PRO A 105 -13.79 17.04 6.44
CA PRO A 105 -13.40 17.97 7.50
C PRO A 105 -13.79 17.50 8.92
N ALA A 106 -14.49 16.36 9.06
CA ALA A 106 -14.80 15.78 10.36
C ALA A 106 -13.52 15.19 10.99
N CYS A 107 -13.42 15.13 12.33
CA CYS A 107 -12.20 14.70 13.03
C CYS A 107 -10.94 15.52 12.67
N PRO A 108 -10.87 16.80 13.05
CA PRO A 108 -9.69 17.62 12.77
C PRO A 108 -8.45 17.07 13.51
N PRO A 109 -7.24 17.22 12.93
CA PRO A 109 -6.97 17.98 11.71
C PRO A 109 -6.96 17.15 10.41
N TYR A 110 -7.16 15.83 10.46
CA TYR A 110 -6.83 14.94 9.33
C TYR A 110 -7.98 14.12 8.73
N GLY A 111 -9.21 14.18 9.25
CA GLY A 111 -10.30 13.33 8.75
C GLY A 111 -10.49 12.06 9.58
N CYS A 112 -11.66 11.42 9.45
CA CYS A 112 -12.01 10.22 10.23
C CYS A 112 -11.73 8.89 9.50
N GLY A 113 -11.10 8.94 8.32
CA GLY A 113 -10.85 7.75 7.50
C GLY A 113 -11.84 7.60 6.36
N THR A 114 -11.48 6.76 5.40
CA THR A 114 -12.30 6.43 4.22
C THR A 114 -12.44 4.93 4.07
N VAL A 115 -13.51 4.51 3.40
CA VAL A 115 -13.55 3.25 2.67
C VAL A 115 -13.35 3.60 1.21
N TYR A 116 -12.36 3.02 0.56
CA TYR A 116 -12.08 3.25 -0.87
C TYR A 116 -12.25 1.97 -1.68
N ALA A 117 -12.47 2.14 -2.97
CA ALA A 117 -12.58 1.06 -3.94
C ALA A 117 -11.69 1.37 -5.15
N ILE A 118 -10.92 0.38 -5.60
CA ILE A 118 -10.04 0.48 -6.77
C ILE A 118 -10.33 -0.71 -7.69
N THR A 119 -10.42 -0.45 -8.99
CA THR A 119 -10.48 -1.52 -10.00
C THR A 119 -9.05 -1.74 -10.51
N PRO A 120 -8.42 -2.89 -10.20
CA PRO A 120 -7.04 -3.18 -10.58
C PRO A 120 -6.88 -3.47 -12.07
#